data_AF-A0A1J5PA92-F1
#
_entry.id   AF-A0A1J5PA92-F1
#
_cell.length_a   1.000
_cell.length_b   1.000
_cell.length_c   1.000
_cell.angle_alpha   90.00
_cell.angle_beta   90.00
_cell.angle_gamma   90.00
#
_symmetry.space_group_name_H-M   'P 1'
#
loop_
_entity.id
_entity.type
_entity.pdbx_description
1 polymer ?
#
loop_
_entity_poly.entity_id
_entity_poly.type
_entity_poly.pdbx_seq_one_letter_code
_entity_poly.pdbx_strand_id
1 'polypeptide(L)'
;MINKIVQSMADAMDGIKDGSVVLLGGFGSVGQPNALIDGLIEHGATDLTVACMQVPLVEASAFGVMAVDGGNRVVAFDEKPEHPRAMPDAPGQALVSMGIYVFGKDLLMEQLRSDSPREASTHDFGKDLIPRLISTHKVHAYAFGGLRGRVTPDRYWRDVGTLDAYYDANMDLLKPAPPLDLYQRDWSIRTYHGQNPPARMVAGAHGTEGLLANSILGAGTVIAGGFVRHSILSSRVRVQEGAVIEDAILFDNVTVGAGARLRRCIVDKEVVIPPGETLGYDLARDAARFTLSDNGIVVVPEEYRFE
;
A
#
# COMPACT_ATOMS: atom_id res chain seq x y z
N MET A 1 25.36 -11.83 -1.11
CA MET A 1 26.07 -10.72 -0.43
C MET A 1 25.04 -9.60 -0.29
N ILE A 2 24.24 -9.61 0.78
CA ILE A 2 22.93 -8.91 0.79
C ILE A 2 23.02 -7.46 1.31
N ASN A 3 24.08 -7.09 2.03
CA ASN A 3 24.23 -5.73 2.55
C ASN A 3 25.48 -5.07 1.95
N LYS A 4 25.27 -4.20 0.96
CA LYS A 4 26.28 -3.27 0.45
C LYS A 4 26.01 -1.91 1.12
N ILE A 5 26.92 -1.44 1.97
CA ILE A 5 26.85 -0.08 2.53
C ILE A 5 27.72 0.80 1.63
N VAL A 6 27.13 1.85 1.07
CA VAL A 6 27.76 2.69 0.04
C VAL A 6 27.40 4.16 0.24
N GLN A 7 28.21 5.06 -0.33
CA GLN A 7 28.03 6.50 -0.21
C GLN A 7 27.07 7.08 -1.27
N SER A 8 26.79 6.34 -2.34
CA SER A 8 25.89 6.77 -3.40
C SER A 8 25.10 5.61 -4.01
N MET A 9 23.97 5.91 -4.66
CA MET A 9 23.22 4.91 -5.42
C MET A 9 24.04 4.33 -6.58
N ALA A 10 24.91 5.13 -7.19
CA ALA A 10 25.82 4.67 -8.22
C ALA A 10 26.78 3.59 -7.68
N ASP A 11 27.34 3.80 -6.49
CA ASP A 11 28.17 2.81 -5.82
C ASP A 11 27.36 1.57 -5.42
N ALA A 12 26.07 1.71 -5.08
CA ALA A 12 25.21 0.57 -4.75
C ALA A 12 25.12 -0.41 -5.92
N MET A 13 25.00 0.13 -7.14
CA MET A 13 24.76 -0.60 -8.37
C MET A 13 26.03 -1.14 -9.05
N ASP A 14 27.21 -0.75 -8.55
CA ASP A 14 28.49 -1.23 -9.10
C ASP A 14 28.68 -2.74 -8.93
N GLY A 15 29.17 -3.41 -9.98
CA GLY A 15 29.34 -4.87 -10.04
C GLY A 15 28.07 -5.69 -10.33
N ILE A 16 26.87 -5.09 -10.39
CA ILE A 16 25.64 -5.77 -10.83
C ILE A 16 25.70 -5.97 -12.35
N LYS A 17 25.59 -7.21 -12.84
CA LYS A 17 25.55 -7.47 -14.30
C LYS A 17 24.27 -6.89 -14.90
N ASP A 18 24.37 -6.33 -16.10
CA ASP A 18 23.20 -5.77 -16.77
C ASP A 18 22.25 -6.87 -17.26
N GLY A 19 20.95 -6.56 -17.15
CA GLY A 19 19.79 -7.39 -17.46
C GLY A 19 18.46 -6.63 -17.28
N SER A 20 18.50 -5.28 -17.26
CA SER A 20 17.46 -4.32 -16.80
C SER A 20 17.39 -4.14 -15.28
N VAL A 21 17.39 -2.88 -14.83
CA VAL A 21 17.22 -2.48 -13.42
C VAL A 21 15.78 -2.04 -13.20
N VAL A 22 15.12 -2.57 -12.17
CA VAL A 22 13.79 -2.11 -11.75
C VAL A 22 13.89 -1.28 -10.50
N LEU A 23 13.31 -0.10 -10.56
CA LEU A 23 13.03 0.74 -9.42
C LEU A 23 11.52 0.65 -9.15
N LEU A 24 11.17 0.15 -7.97
CA LEU A 24 9.80 0.12 -7.47
C LEU A 24 9.68 1.15 -6.34
N GLY A 25 8.82 2.14 -6.51
CA GLY A 25 8.40 3.01 -5.43
C GLY A 25 7.47 2.27 -4.46
N GLY A 26 7.71 2.42 -3.15
CA GLY A 26 6.85 1.87 -2.10
C GLY A 26 7.57 1.06 -1.01
N PHE A 27 6.86 0.83 0.09
CA PHE A 27 7.27 -0.07 1.18
C PHE A 27 6.87 -1.51 0.83
N GLY A 28 7.87 -2.34 0.51
CA GLY A 28 7.72 -3.79 0.49
C GLY A 28 7.94 -4.41 -0.87
N SER A 29 8.90 -5.34 -0.91
CA SER A 29 9.13 -6.33 -1.96
C SER A 29 7.96 -7.32 -2.08
N VAL A 30 6.75 -6.83 -2.35
CA VAL A 30 5.55 -7.65 -2.55
C VAL A 30 5.37 -7.88 -4.05
N GLY A 31 5.60 -9.13 -4.46
CA GLY A 31 5.66 -9.52 -5.87
C GLY A 31 7.08 -9.35 -6.40
N GLN A 32 7.72 -10.46 -6.80
CA GLN A 32 8.93 -10.36 -7.60
C GLN A 32 8.51 -9.77 -8.95
N PRO A 33 8.98 -8.59 -9.36
CA PRO A 33 8.55 -7.98 -10.62
C PRO A 33 9.06 -8.74 -11.85
N ASN A 34 9.64 -9.93 -11.72
CA ASN A 34 10.24 -10.72 -12.80
C ASN A 34 9.31 -10.83 -14.01
N ALA A 35 8.03 -11.14 -13.82
CA ALA A 35 7.09 -11.24 -14.94
C ALA A 35 6.76 -9.88 -15.60
N LEU A 36 6.84 -8.78 -14.84
CA LEU A 36 6.73 -7.42 -15.38
C LEU A 36 8.02 -7.04 -16.13
N ILE A 37 9.18 -7.40 -15.58
CA ILE A 37 10.50 -7.20 -16.20
C ILE A 37 10.58 -7.95 -17.52
N ASP A 38 10.30 -9.25 -17.51
CA ASP A 38 10.36 -10.10 -18.69
C ASP A 38 9.42 -9.57 -19.78
N GLY A 39 8.17 -9.22 -19.41
CA GLY A 39 7.23 -8.62 -20.35
C GLY A 39 7.71 -7.27 -20.92
N LEU A 40 8.36 -6.44 -20.10
CA LEU A 40 8.89 -5.15 -20.55
C LEU A 40 10.11 -5.31 -21.47
N ILE A 41 11.01 -6.23 -21.15
CA ILE A 41 12.19 -6.57 -21.97
C ILE A 41 11.75 -7.18 -23.30
N GLU A 42 10.83 -8.15 -23.30
CA GLU A 42 10.29 -8.80 -24.52
C GLU A 42 9.62 -7.81 -25.47
N HIS A 43 9.13 -6.69 -24.96
CA HIS A 43 8.49 -5.64 -25.74
C HIS A 43 9.45 -4.53 -26.19
N GLY A 44 10.75 -4.68 -25.95
CA GLY A 44 11.78 -3.79 -26.47
C GLY A 44 12.00 -2.54 -25.61
N ALA A 45 11.74 -2.61 -24.30
CA ALA A 45 12.19 -1.59 -23.37
C ALA A 45 13.72 -1.49 -23.42
N THR A 46 14.26 -0.40 -23.98
CA THR A 46 15.72 -0.18 -24.08
C THR A 46 16.23 0.89 -23.11
N ASP A 47 15.43 1.93 -22.86
CA ASP A 47 15.87 3.13 -22.13
C ASP A 47 15.16 3.22 -20.77
N LEU A 48 13.93 3.76 -20.74
CA LEU A 48 13.08 3.85 -19.57
C LEU A 48 11.65 3.45 -19.93
N THR A 49 11.08 2.51 -19.19
CA THR A 49 9.64 2.23 -19.19
C THR A 49 9.02 2.53 -17.84
N VAL A 50 7.89 3.26 -17.85
CA VAL A 50 7.12 3.63 -16.66
C VAL A 50 5.82 2.83 -16.64
N ALA A 51 5.59 2.05 -15.59
CA ALA A 51 4.29 1.39 -15.42
C ALA A 51 3.25 2.42 -14.98
N CYS A 52 2.09 2.37 -15.64
CA CYS A 52 1.06 3.38 -15.51
C CYS A 52 -0.33 2.75 -15.42
N MET A 53 -1.26 3.46 -14.81
CA MET A 53 -2.66 3.07 -14.77
C MET A 53 -3.58 4.26 -14.98
N GLN A 54 -4.82 3.98 -15.34
CA GLN A 54 -5.86 5.00 -15.44
C GLN A 54 -6.53 5.15 -14.07
N VAL A 55 -6.71 6.40 -13.63
CA VAL A 55 -7.44 6.74 -12.41
C VAL A 55 -8.45 7.85 -12.71
N PRO A 56 -9.52 7.98 -11.91
CA PRO A 56 -10.40 9.15 -11.96
C PRO A 56 -9.61 10.45 -11.87
N LEU A 57 -9.95 11.43 -12.70
CA LEU A 57 -9.21 12.71 -12.77
C LEU A 57 -9.11 13.43 -11.41
N VAL A 58 -10.12 13.27 -10.56
CA VAL A 58 -10.20 13.88 -9.22
C VAL A 58 -9.19 13.31 -8.22
N GLU A 59 -8.67 12.10 -8.46
CA GLU A 59 -7.66 11.44 -7.64
C GLU A 59 -6.23 11.69 -8.18
N ALA A 60 -6.11 12.19 -9.40
CA ALA A 60 -4.85 12.20 -10.16
C ALA A 60 -3.79 13.17 -9.60
N SER A 61 -4.18 14.18 -8.82
CA SER A 61 -3.25 15.17 -8.25
C SER A 61 -2.30 14.59 -7.20
N ALA A 62 -2.60 13.41 -6.66
CA ALA A 62 -1.72 12.69 -5.74
C ALA A 62 -0.54 11.99 -6.44
N PHE A 63 -0.54 11.93 -7.78
CA PHE A 63 0.36 11.10 -8.58
C PHE A 63 1.15 11.89 -9.62
N GLY A 64 2.18 11.26 -10.21
CA GLY A 64 2.79 11.75 -11.44
C GLY A 64 1.88 11.50 -12.64
N VAL A 65 1.38 12.55 -13.28
CA VAL A 65 0.44 12.49 -14.41
C VAL A 65 1.22 12.48 -15.72
N MET A 66 0.86 11.58 -16.63
CA MET A 66 1.55 11.39 -17.90
C MET A 66 0.66 11.65 -19.11
N ALA A 67 1.28 12.17 -20.17
CA ALA A 67 0.69 12.15 -21.51
C ALA A 67 1.52 11.24 -22.41
N VAL A 68 0.83 10.47 -23.26
CA VAL A 68 1.45 9.54 -24.20
C VAL A 68 1.00 9.82 -25.63
N ASP A 69 1.85 9.49 -26.61
CA ASP A 69 1.47 9.48 -28.03
C ASP A 69 0.83 8.14 -28.46
N GLY A 70 0.48 8.02 -29.75
CA GLY A 70 -0.15 6.81 -30.30
C GLY A 70 0.73 5.54 -30.26
N GLY A 71 2.03 5.67 -29.95
CA GLY A 71 2.96 4.56 -29.76
C GLY A 71 3.27 4.28 -28.28
N ASN A 72 2.48 4.81 -27.34
CA ASN A 72 2.73 4.78 -25.90
C ASN A 72 4.05 5.42 -25.47
N ARG A 73 4.64 6.31 -26.28
CA ARG A 73 5.79 7.10 -25.86
C ARG A 73 5.30 8.20 -24.94
N VAL A 74 5.92 8.35 -23.78
CA VAL A 74 5.64 9.46 -22.86
C VAL A 74 6.15 10.76 -23.48
N VAL A 75 5.26 11.74 -23.61
CA VAL A 75 5.55 13.06 -24.18
C VAL A 75 5.49 14.18 -23.16
N ALA A 76 4.85 13.95 -22.01
CA ALA A 76 4.86 14.86 -20.86
C ALA A 76 4.69 14.07 -19.55
N PHE A 77 5.27 14.61 -18.48
CA PHE A 77 5.15 14.08 -17.13
C PHE A 77 5.10 15.27 -16.16
N ASP A 78 4.03 15.36 -15.40
CA ASP A 78 3.80 16.39 -14.39
C ASP A 78 3.71 15.70 -13.02
N GLU A 79 4.67 15.94 -12.11
CA GLU A 79 4.67 15.34 -10.77
C GLU A 79 3.67 16.05 -9.86
N LYS A 80 2.63 15.33 -9.42
CA LYS A 80 1.60 15.79 -8.46
C LYS A 80 1.02 17.17 -8.81
N PRO A 81 0.45 17.33 -10.02
CA PRO A 81 -0.07 18.62 -10.47
C PRO A 81 -1.35 18.99 -9.71
N GLU A 82 -1.48 20.26 -9.34
CA GLU A 82 -2.73 20.81 -8.77
C GLU A 82 -3.92 20.67 -9.74
N HIS A 83 -3.63 20.76 -11.04
CA HIS A 83 -4.60 20.62 -12.12
C HIS A 83 -4.17 19.48 -13.06
N PRO A 84 -4.54 18.22 -12.74
CA PRO A 84 -4.12 17.07 -13.53
C PRO A 84 -4.69 17.13 -14.95
N ARG A 85 -3.89 16.70 -15.91
CA ARG A 85 -4.29 16.61 -17.32
C ARG A 85 -5.15 15.38 -17.53
N ALA A 86 -6.31 15.56 -18.15
CA ALA A 86 -7.15 14.46 -18.58
C ALA A 86 -6.58 13.74 -19.82
N MET A 87 -6.91 12.46 -19.97
CA MET A 87 -6.61 11.71 -21.19
C MET A 87 -7.45 12.24 -22.37
N PRO A 88 -6.87 12.40 -23.57
CA PRO A 88 -7.61 12.88 -24.75
C PRO A 88 -8.86 12.05 -25.07
N ASP A 89 -8.76 10.72 -24.96
CA ASP A 89 -9.83 9.78 -25.30
C ASP A 89 -10.75 9.46 -24.10
N ALA A 90 -10.44 9.97 -22.90
CA ALA A 90 -11.21 9.74 -21.68
C ALA A 90 -11.12 10.96 -20.74
N PRO A 91 -11.90 12.04 -20.99
CA PRO A 91 -11.77 13.32 -20.27
C PRO A 91 -11.99 13.25 -18.74
N GLY A 92 -12.62 12.20 -18.23
CA GLY A 92 -12.81 11.97 -16.79
C GLY A 92 -11.71 11.13 -16.13
N GLN A 93 -10.65 10.78 -16.88
CA GLN A 93 -9.56 9.91 -16.43
C GLN A 93 -8.22 10.60 -16.67
N ALA A 94 -7.24 10.26 -15.84
CA ALA A 94 -5.84 10.62 -16.04
C ALA A 94 -5.00 9.34 -16.12
N LEU A 95 -3.92 9.40 -16.91
CA LEU A 95 -2.90 8.36 -16.91
C LEU A 95 -1.85 8.73 -15.86
N VAL A 96 -1.69 7.89 -14.84
CA VAL A 96 -0.78 8.15 -13.73
C VAL A 96 0.34 7.12 -13.66
N SER A 97 1.52 7.57 -13.23
CA SER A 97 2.66 6.72 -12.88
C SER A 97 2.37 5.98 -11.58
N MET A 98 2.67 4.68 -11.58
CA MET A 98 2.57 3.84 -10.39
C MET A 98 3.84 3.90 -9.53
N GLY A 99 4.82 4.72 -9.90
CA GLY A 99 6.14 4.74 -9.27
C GLY A 99 7.01 3.51 -9.61
N ILE A 100 6.66 2.76 -10.65
CA ILE A 100 7.38 1.57 -11.09
C ILE A 100 8.10 1.89 -12.41
N TYR A 101 9.42 1.80 -12.36
CA TYR A 101 10.30 2.19 -13.45
C TYR A 101 11.24 1.04 -13.81
N VAL A 102 11.36 0.77 -15.11
CA VAL A 102 12.33 -0.19 -15.65
C VAL A 102 13.33 0.57 -16.50
N PHE A 103 14.58 0.53 -16.10
CA PHE A 103 15.69 1.23 -16.72
C PHE A 103 16.69 0.26 -17.34
N GLY A 104 17.24 0.64 -18.50
CA GLY A 104 18.56 0.17 -18.89
C GLY A 104 19.59 0.60 -17.85
N LYS A 105 20.41 -0.33 -17.35
CA LYS A 105 21.33 -0.06 -16.24
C LYS A 105 22.29 1.09 -16.56
N ASP A 106 22.89 1.06 -17.75
CA ASP A 106 23.88 2.06 -18.15
C ASP A 106 23.28 3.46 -18.23
N LEU A 107 22.06 3.58 -18.78
CA LEU A 107 21.32 4.83 -18.80
C LEU A 107 21.02 5.34 -17.39
N LEU A 108 20.52 4.48 -16.49
CA LEU A 108 20.25 4.88 -15.11
C LEU A 108 21.52 5.40 -14.43
N MET A 109 22.63 4.68 -14.59
CA MET A 109 23.91 5.06 -13.98
C MET A 109 24.45 6.37 -14.55
N GLU A 110 24.34 6.58 -15.86
CA GLU A 110 24.70 7.84 -16.51
C GLU A 110 23.88 8.99 -15.95
N GLN A 111 22.54 8.85 -15.90
CA GLN A 111 21.65 9.91 -15.44
C GLN A 111 21.86 10.23 -13.96
N LEU A 112 22.08 9.23 -13.09
CA LEU A 112 22.36 9.46 -11.67
C LEU A 112 23.70 10.18 -11.47
N ARG A 113 24.74 9.82 -12.23
CA ARG A 113 26.05 10.50 -12.16
C ARG A 113 25.98 11.92 -12.70
N SER A 114 25.18 12.15 -13.74
CA SER A 114 24.94 13.48 -14.31
C SER A 114 24.11 14.37 -13.38
N ASP A 115 23.14 13.80 -12.66
CA ASP A 115 22.27 14.53 -11.74
C ASP A 115 22.96 14.92 -10.43
N SER A 116 23.76 14.01 -9.87
CA SER A 116 24.45 14.17 -8.58
C SER A 116 25.16 15.52 -8.37
N PRO A 117 25.95 16.06 -9.33
CA PRO A 117 26.62 17.35 -9.14
C PRO A 117 25.75 18.58 -9.41
N ARG A 118 24.47 18.43 -9.77
CA ARG A 118 23.61 19.55 -10.21
C ARG A 118 22.91 20.19 -9.02
N GLU A 119 23.38 21.37 -8.61
CA GLU A 119 22.78 22.15 -7.52
C GLU A 119 21.31 22.55 -7.75
N ALA A 120 20.88 22.65 -9.01
CA ALA A 120 19.50 22.99 -9.37
C ALA A 120 18.55 21.78 -9.35
N SER A 121 19.06 20.56 -9.16
CA SER A 121 18.24 19.35 -9.06
C SER A 121 17.70 19.18 -7.65
N THR A 122 16.48 18.67 -7.52
CA THR A 122 15.99 18.17 -6.22
C THR A 122 16.40 16.71 -5.95
N HIS A 123 17.15 16.11 -6.88
CA HIS A 123 17.60 14.72 -6.86
C HIS A 123 16.44 13.71 -6.78
N ASP A 124 15.30 14.05 -7.39
CA ASP A 124 14.09 13.24 -7.42
C ASP A 124 13.82 12.67 -8.82
N PHE A 125 13.32 11.43 -8.88
CA PHE A 125 13.03 10.78 -10.17
C PHE A 125 11.90 11.46 -10.92
N GLY A 126 10.78 11.76 -10.27
CA GLY A 126 9.59 12.33 -10.88
C GLY A 126 9.76 13.81 -11.23
N LYS A 127 10.45 14.57 -10.38
CA LYS A 127 10.66 16.02 -10.59
C LYS A 127 11.81 16.35 -11.51
N ASP A 128 12.91 15.60 -11.43
CA ASP A 128 14.15 15.97 -12.12
C ASP A 128 14.51 14.99 -13.24
N LEU A 129 14.54 13.69 -12.96
CA LEU A 129 15.16 12.72 -13.87
C LEU A 129 14.25 12.34 -15.05
N ILE A 130 13.00 11.98 -14.79
CA ILE A 130 12.03 11.55 -15.80
C ILE A 130 11.69 12.70 -16.78
N PRO A 131 11.39 13.94 -16.33
CA PRO A 131 11.13 15.05 -17.25
C PRO A 131 12.28 15.31 -18.24
N ARG A 132 13.54 15.21 -17.77
CA ARG A 132 14.71 15.34 -18.66
C ARG A 132 14.85 14.18 -19.63
N LEU A 133 14.62 12.96 -19.16
CA LEU A 133 14.69 11.77 -20.01
C LEU A 133 13.65 11.80 -21.12
N ILE A 134 12.44 12.30 -20.86
CA ILE A 134 11.39 12.47 -21.90
C ILE A 134 11.90 13.35 -23.06
N SER A 135 12.70 14.37 -22.75
CA SER A 135 13.24 15.30 -23.75
C SER A 135 14.44 14.75 -24.53
N THR A 136 15.17 13.77 -23.99
CA THR A 136 16.46 13.31 -24.55
C THR A 136 16.46 11.85 -25.01
N HIS A 137 15.57 11.02 -24.47
CA HIS A 137 15.53 9.58 -24.66
C HIS A 137 14.11 9.09 -24.97
N LYS A 138 13.98 7.80 -25.28
CA LYS A 138 12.66 7.18 -25.52
C LYS A 138 12.10 6.65 -24.21
N VAL A 139 11.20 7.41 -23.60
CA VAL A 139 10.45 6.97 -22.43
C VAL A 139 9.13 6.35 -22.89
N HIS A 140 8.86 5.11 -22.47
CA HIS A 140 7.64 4.39 -22.82
C HIS A 140 6.73 4.20 -21.61
N ALA A 141 5.42 4.26 -21.82
CA ALA A 141 4.42 3.91 -20.83
C ALA A 141 3.98 2.46 -21.00
N TYR A 142 3.83 1.77 -19.87
CA TYR A 142 3.31 0.41 -19.81
C TYR A 142 2.02 0.38 -19.02
N ALA A 143 0.90 0.08 -19.70
CA ALA A 143 -0.40 0.01 -19.07
C ALA A 143 -0.55 -1.23 -18.18
N PHE A 144 -0.60 -1.01 -16.87
CA PHE A 144 -0.85 -2.05 -15.88
C PHE A 144 -2.24 -2.68 -16.05
N GLY A 145 -2.33 -4.00 -15.84
CA GLY A 145 -3.56 -4.75 -16.03
C GLY A 145 -3.90 -5.08 -17.48
N GLY A 146 -3.03 -4.77 -18.44
CA GLY A 146 -3.19 -5.19 -19.83
C GLY A 146 -3.23 -6.71 -20.01
N LEU A 147 -3.54 -7.17 -21.23
CA LEU A 147 -3.51 -8.61 -21.59
C LEU A 147 -2.08 -9.18 -21.72
N ARG A 148 -1.07 -8.33 -21.55
CA ARG A 148 0.36 -8.62 -21.72
C ARG A 148 1.06 -8.42 -20.38
N GLY A 149 2.08 -9.24 -20.10
CA GLY A 149 2.74 -9.33 -18.79
C GLY A 149 1.80 -9.90 -17.72
N ARG A 150 2.33 -10.67 -16.77
CA ARG A 150 1.49 -11.24 -15.70
C ARG A 150 1.11 -10.15 -14.70
N VAL A 151 0.02 -9.45 -15.00
CA VAL A 151 -0.77 -8.75 -14.01
C VAL A 151 -2.04 -9.58 -13.88
N THR A 152 -2.37 -10.06 -12.69
CA THR A 152 -3.57 -10.89 -12.50
C THR A 152 -4.82 -10.13 -13.00
N PRO A 153 -5.90 -10.84 -13.39
CA PRO A 153 -7.14 -10.22 -13.86
C PRO A 153 -7.71 -9.16 -12.91
N ASP A 154 -7.30 -9.21 -11.65
CA ASP A 154 -7.79 -8.39 -10.55
C ASP A 154 -7.34 -6.91 -10.67
N ARG A 155 -6.30 -6.62 -11.47
CA ARG A 155 -5.76 -5.27 -11.73
C ARG A 155 -5.62 -4.42 -10.46
N TYR A 156 -5.35 -5.08 -9.33
CA TYR A 156 -5.39 -4.41 -8.04
C TYR A 156 -4.11 -3.62 -7.80
N TRP A 157 -4.28 -2.31 -7.65
CA TRP A 157 -3.26 -1.42 -7.16
C TRP A 157 -3.92 -0.36 -6.28
N ARG A 158 -3.31 -0.07 -5.14
CA ARG A 158 -3.75 0.98 -4.22
C ARG A 158 -2.54 1.78 -3.79
N ASP A 159 -2.63 3.10 -3.92
CA ASP A 159 -1.76 3.99 -3.18
C ASP A 159 -2.34 4.19 -1.79
N VAL A 160 -1.59 3.75 -0.79
CA VAL A 160 -2.02 3.70 0.60
C VAL A 160 -1.49 4.93 1.34
N GLY A 161 -1.62 6.09 0.70
CA GLY A 161 -1.02 7.36 1.13
C GLY A 161 -1.79 8.12 2.20
N THR A 162 -3.06 7.76 2.47
CA THR A 162 -3.89 8.36 3.53
C THR A 162 -4.42 7.30 4.48
N LEU A 163 -4.83 7.71 5.68
CA LEU A 163 -5.44 6.81 6.67
C LEU A 163 -6.73 6.17 6.15
N ASP A 164 -7.53 6.92 5.40
CA ASP A 164 -8.75 6.41 4.77
C ASP A 164 -8.44 5.38 3.68
N ALA A 165 -7.47 5.66 2.80
CA ALA A 165 -7.04 4.71 1.79
C ALA A 165 -6.45 3.43 2.41
N TYR A 166 -5.70 3.57 3.51
CA TYR A 166 -5.21 2.43 4.30
C TYR A 166 -6.34 1.60 4.88
N TYR A 167 -7.30 2.24 5.52
CA TYR A 167 -8.45 1.58 6.09
C TYR A 167 -9.25 0.85 5.00
N ASP A 168 -9.62 1.54 3.93
CA ASP A 168 -10.43 0.98 2.85
C ASP A 168 -9.74 -0.19 2.14
N ALA A 169 -8.43 -0.09 1.87
CA ALA A 169 -7.67 -1.18 1.24
C ALA A 169 -7.63 -2.46 2.09
N ASN A 170 -7.63 -2.32 3.42
CA ASN A 170 -7.72 -3.45 4.33
C ASN A 170 -9.17 -3.98 4.40
N MET A 171 -10.14 -3.10 4.60
CA MET A 171 -11.55 -3.49 4.71
C MET A 171 -12.10 -4.11 3.41
N ASP A 172 -11.55 -3.75 2.25
CA ASP A 172 -11.82 -4.38 0.95
C ASP A 172 -11.60 -5.90 0.96
N LEU A 173 -10.70 -6.41 1.83
CA LEU A 173 -10.44 -7.86 1.99
C LEU A 173 -11.60 -8.62 2.63
N LEU A 174 -12.55 -7.91 3.26
CA LEU A 174 -13.74 -8.50 3.89
C LEU A 174 -14.95 -8.56 2.93
N LYS A 175 -14.77 -8.14 1.66
CA LYS A 175 -15.79 -8.30 0.63
C LYS A 175 -15.94 -9.80 0.27
N PRO A 176 -17.15 -10.28 -0.10
CA PRO A 176 -17.34 -11.67 -0.54
C PRO A 176 -16.44 -12.07 -1.72
N ALA A 177 -16.18 -11.13 -2.63
CA ALA A 177 -15.15 -11.23 -3.66
C ALA A 177 -14.21 -10.03 -3.47
N PRO A 178 -13.09 -10.18 -2.74
CA PRO A 178 -12.17 -9.09 -2.51
C PRO A 178 -11.45 -8.73 -3.81
N PRO A 179 -11.14 -7.44 -4.03
CA PRO A 179 -10.44 -7.00 -5.24
C PRO A 179 -8.97 -7.46 -5.26
N LEU A 180 -8.42 -7.87 -4.10
CA LEU A 180 -7.13 -8.54 -3.97
C LEU A 180 -7.35 -9.96 -3.43
N ASP A 181 -6.98 -10.98 -4.21
CA ASP A 181 -7.04 -12.36 -3.75
C ASP A 181 -5.76 -12.75 -2.99
N LEU A 182 -5.86 -12.84 -1.67
CA LEU A 182 -4.75 -13.32 -0.81
C LEU A 182 -4.58 -14.85 -0.83
N TYR A 183 -5.53 -15.59 -1.42
CA TYR A 183 -5.51 -17.06 -1.50
C TYR A 183 -4.94 -17.59 -2.82
N GLN A 184 -4.50 -16.70 -3.72
CA GLN A 184 -3.87 -17.06 -4.98
C GLN A 184 -2.60 -17.91 -4.75
N ARG A 185 -2.51 -19.05 -5.45
CA ARG A 185 -1.41 -20.03 -5.29
C ARG A 185 -0.27 -19.81 -6.26
N ASP A 186 -0.57 -19.19 -7.39
CA ASP A 186 0.35 -18.90 -8.46
C ASP A 186 1.18 -17.64 -8.20
N TRP A 187 0.77 -16.78 -7.26
CA TRP A 187 1.50 -15.56 -6.84
C TRP A 187 1.43 -15.30 -5.33
N SER A 188 2.03 -16.19 -4.54
CA SER A 188 1.98 -16.06 -3.09
C SER A 188 2.79 -14.85 -2.59
N ILE A 189 2.20 -14.11 -1.65
CA ILE A 189 2.88 -13.01 -0.94
C ILE A 189 3.72 -13.60 0.18
N ARG A 190 5.04 -13.40 0.12
CA ARG A 190 5.97 -13.82 1.17
C ARG A 190 6.06 -12.74 2.25
N THR A 191 5.91 -13.15 3.50
CA THR A 191 6.11 -12.29 4.67
C THR A 191 6.77 -13.10 5.81
N TYR A 192 7.12 -12.43 6.90
CA TYR A 192 7.49 -13.10 8.14
C TYR A 192 6.24 -13.76 8.76
N HIS A 193 6.33 -15.06 9.05
CA HIS A 193 5.27 -15.80 9.73
C HIS A 193 5.71 -16.17 11.14
N GLY A 194 5.16 -15.47 12.15
CA GLY A 194 5.43 -15.75 13.56
C GLY A 194 4.90 -17.13 14.00
N GLN A 195 5.57 -17.75 14.97
CA GLN A 195 5.12 -19.01 15.59
C GLN A 195 4.08 -18.71 16.68
N ASN A 196 2.85 -18.43 16.27
CA ASN A 196 1.72 -18.19 17.18
C ASN A 196 0.82 -19.43 17.28
N PRO A 197 0.11 -19.65 18.41
CA PRO A 197 -0.91 -20.70 18.48
C PRO A 197 -2.09 -20.41 17.54
N PRO A 198 -2.96 -21.40 17.26
CA PRO A 198 -4.19 -21.14 16.50
C PRO A 198 -5.06 -20.07 17.16
N ALA A 199 -5.73 -19.25 16.33
CA ALA A 199 -6.77 -18.36 16.83
C ALA A 199 -7.91 -19.20 17.43
N ARG A 200 -8.52 -18.72 18.51
CA ARG A 200 -9.63 -19.44 19.16
C ARG A 200 -10.70 -18.50 19.69
N MET A 201 -11.93 -18.98 19.65
CA MET A 201 -13.10 -18.36 20.25
C MET A 201 -13.57 -19.24 21.40
N VAL A 202 -13.88 -18.65 22.55
CA VAL A 202 -14.35 -19.36 23.74
C VAL A 202 -15.39 -18.53 24.49
N ALA A 203 -16.13 -19.19 25.37
CA ALA A 203 -16.99 -18.52 26.32
C ALA A 203 -16.19 -17.58 27.26
N GLY A 204 -16.79 -16.44 27.60
CA GLY A 204 -16.32 -15.52 28.62
C GLY A 204 -16.49 -16.08 30.03
N ALA A 205 -16.12 -15.29 31.04
CA ALA A 205 -16.20 -15.69 32.43
C ALA A 205 -17.64 -15.98 32.90
N HIS A 206 -18.64 -15.33 32.29
CA HIS A 206 -20.05 -15.50 32.60
C HIS A 206 -20.78 -16.43 31.62
N GLY A 207 -20.04 -17.14 30.76
CA GLY A 207 -20.62 -18.07 29.80
C GLY A 207 -21.10 -17.42 28.49
N THR A 208 -20.84 -16.13 28.26
CA THR A 208 -21.14 -15.49 26.98
C THR A 208 -20.27 -16.07 25.89
N GLU A 209 -20.85 -16.59 24.82
CA GLU A 209 -20.08 -17.14 23.69
C GLU A 209 -19.35 -16.03 22.90
N GLY A 210 -18.13 -16.32 22.47
CA GLY A 210 -17.41 -15.46 21.53
C GLY A 210 -17.99 -15.59 20.12
N LEU A 211 -18.20 -14.47 19.45
CA LEU A 211 -18.82 -14.42 18.11
C LEU A 211 -17.94 -13.67 17.11
N LEU A 212 -17.83 -14.22 15.91
CA LEU A 212 -17.10 -13.64 14.78
C LEU A 212 -17.98 -13.66 13.53
N ALA A 213 -18.11 -12.52 12.87
CA ALA A 213 -18.85 -12.40 11.61
C ALA A 213 -18.07 -11.57 10.58
N ASN A 214 -17.93 -12.11 9.36
CA ASN A 214 -17.28 -11.43 8.22
C ASN A 214 -15.95 -10.74 8.58
N SER A 215 -14.99 -11.46 9.14
CA SER A 215 -13.77 -10.89 9.73
C SER A 215 -12.57 -11.78 9.49
N ILE A 216 -11.37 -11.19 9.50
CA ILE A 216 -10.09 -11.92 9.38
C ILE A 216 -9.39 -11.92 10.73
N LEU A 217 -8.86 -13.08 11.14
CA LEU A 217 -8.12 -13.26 12.38
C LEU A 217 -6.68 -13.71 12.11
N GLY A 218 -5.73 -12.99 12.70
CA GLY A 218 -4.35 -13.40 12.83
C GLY A 218 -4.17 -14.51 13.86
N ALA A 219 -3.08 -15.25 13.72
CA ALA A 219 -2.75 -16.33 14.64
C ALA A 219 -2.51 -15.80 16.07
N GLY A 220 -2.88 -16.61 17.07
CA GLY A 220 -2.78 -16.28 18.49
C GLY A 220 -3.93 -15.43 19.04
N THR A 221 -4.86 -15.00 18.20
CA THR A 221 -6.01 -14.20 18.63
C THR A 221 -6.98 -15.01 19.47
N VAL A 222 -7.45 -14.42 20.58
CA VAL A 222 -8.41 -15.03 21.51
C VAL A 222 -9.60 -14.10 21.69
N ILE A 223 -10.79 -14.59 21.33
CA ILE A 223 -12.07 -13.92 21.60
C ILE A 223 -12.77 -14.69 22.72
N ALA A 224 -12.87 -14.08 23.91
CA ALA A 224 -13.48 -14.68 25.09
C ALA A 224 -14.77 -13.92 25.46
N GLY A 225 -15.90 -14.37 24.90
CA GLY A 225 -17.22 -13.74 25.11
C GLY A 225 -17.41 -12.35 24.50
N GLY A 226 -16.54 -11.94 23.58
CA GLY A 226 -16.69 -10.71 22.79
C GLY A 226 -17.35 -10.95 21.43
N PHE A 227 -17.82 -9.88 20.80
CA PHE A 227 -18.41 -9.87 19.46
C PHE A 227 -17.55 -9.07 18.49
N VAL A 228 -17.10 -9.71 17.41
CA VAL A 228 -16.30 -9.10 16.34
C VAL A 228 -17.04 -9.22 15.03
N ARG A 229 -17.28 -8.08 14.36
CA ARG A 229 -17.98 -8.03 13.07
C ARG A 229 -17.22 -7.14 12.10
N HIS A 230 -17.12 -7.56 10.84
CA HIS A 230 -16.56 -6.73 9.77
C HIS A 230 -15.25 -6.06 10.18
N SER A 231 -14.28 -6.85 10.65
CA SER A 231 -13.04 -6.34 11.24
C SER A 231 -11.84 -7.22 10.92
N ILE A 232 -10.65 -6.66 11.03
CA ILE A 232 -9.38 -7.36 10.85
C ILE A 232 -8.61 -7.28 12.16
N LEU A 233 -8.37 -8.44 12.77
CA LEU A 233 -7.56 -8.55 13.98
C LEU A 233 -6.23 -9.21 13.60
N SER A 234 -5.13 -8.53 13.84
CA SER A 234 -3.78 -9.04 13.60
C SER A 234 -3.40 -10.10 14.64
N SER A 235 -2.11 -10.42 14.80
CA SER A 235 -1.69 -11.53 15.64
C SER A 235 -1.87 -11.23 17.13
N ARG A 236 -2.22 -12.24 17.92
CA ARG A 236 -2.24 -12.17 19.40
C ARG A 236 -3.20 -11.12 19.98
N VAL A 237 -4.23 -10.71 19.24
CA VAL A 237 -5.28 -9.81 19.76
C VAL A 237 -6.10 -10.53 20.82
N ARG A 238 -6.45 -9.85 21.91
CA ARG A 238 -7.30 -10.40 22.98
C ARG A 238 -8.57 -9.59 23.11
N VAL A 239 -9.72 -10.25 22.98
CA VAL A 239 -11.03 -9.61 23.12
C VAL A 239 -11.73 -10.20 24.34
N GLN A 240 -12.05 -9.36 25.31
CA GLN A 240 -12.71 -9.76 26.56
C GLN A 240 -14.23 -9.73 26.46
N GLU A 241 -14.88 -10.27 27.49
CA GLU A 241 -16.31 -10.52 27.51
C GLU A 241 -17.14 -9.23 27.36
N GLY A 242 -18.17 -9.28 26.53
CA GLY A 242 -19.06 -8.16 26.25
C GLY A 242 -18.45 -7.07 25.37
N ALA A 243 -17.18 -7.16 24.99
CA ALA A 243 -16.59 -6.21 24.06
C ALA A 243 -17.21 -6.35 22.66
N VAL A 244 -17.41 -5.23 21.96
CA VAL A 244 -17.99 -5.16 20.62
C VAL A 244 -17.02 -4.43 19.70
N ILE A 245 -16.59 -5.09 18.63
CA ILE A 245 -15.64 -4.55 17.64
C ILE A 245 -16.30 -4.61 16.27
N GLU A 246 -16.49 -3.46 15.64
CA GLU A 246 -17.16 -3.32 14.36
C GLU A 246 -16.38 -2.41 13.41
N ASP A 247 -16.23 -2.79 12.14
CA ASP A 247 -15.59 -1.91 11.15
C ASP A 247 -14.18 -1.47 11.62
N ALA A 248 -13.36 -2.36 12.18
CA ALA A 248 -12.11 -1.98 12.84
C ALA A 248 -10.90 -2.80 12.38
N ILE A 249 -9.72 -2.18 12.48
CA ILE A 249 -8.42 -2.83 12.27
C ILE A 249 -7.65 -2.78 13.58
N LEU A 250 -7.37 -3.94 14.17
CA LEU A 250 -6.58 -4.06 15.40
C LEU A 250 -5.24 -4.71 15.07
N PHE A 251 -4.16 -4.02 15.41
CA PHE A 251 -2.80 -4.52 15.19
C PHE A 251 -2.36 -5.52 16.27
N ASP A 252 -1.13 -6.03 16.11
CA ASP A 252 -0.57 -7.08 16.95
C ASP A 252 -0.66 -6.76 18.45
N ASN A 253 -1.02 -7.77 19.24
CA ASN A 253 -1.07 -7.71 20.72
C ASN A 253 -2.05 -6.70 21.32
N VAL A 254 -2.96 -6.11 20.54
CA VAL A 254 -4.04 -5.27 21.10
C VAL A 254 -4.89 -6.07 22.07
N THR A 255 -5.18 -5.50 23.24
CA THR A 255 -6.12 -6.06 24.22
C THR A 255 -7.33 -5.16 24.34
N VAL A 256 -8.52 -5.74 24.13
CA VAL A 256 -9.79 -5.05 24.25
C VAL A 256 -10.48 -5.49 25.54
N GLY A 257 -10.61 -4.56 26.48
CA GLY A 257 -11.20 -4.75 27.79
C GLY A 257 -12.69 -5.09 27.75
N ALA A 258 -13.19 -5.70 28.83
CA ALA A 258 -14.58 -6.14 28.94
C ALA A 258 -15.57 -4.99 28.69
N GLY A 259 -16.61 -5.25 27.90
CA GLY A 259 -17.65 -4.27 27.58
C GLY A 259 -17.21 -3.07 26.71
N ALA A 260 -15.94 -3.00 26.27
CA ALA A 260 -15.48 -1.93 25.39
C ALA A 260 -16.14 -1.99 24.01
N ARG A 261 -16.35 -0.84 23.38
CA ARG A 261 -17.04 -0.72 22.09
C ARG A 261 -16.17 0.04 21.10
N LEU A 262 -15.68 -0.65 20.09
CA LEU A 262 -14.84 -0.08 19.04
C LEU A 262 -15.61 -0.09 17.72
N ARG A 263 -15.62 1.07 17.04
CA ARG A 263 -16.20 1.21 15.72
C ARG A 263 -15.34 2.08 14.83
N ARG A 264 -15.18 1.74 13.54
CA ARG A 264 -14.52 2.61 12.53
C ARG A 264 -13.18 3.16 13.02
N CYS A 265 -12.30 2.27 13.45
CA CYS A 265 -11.02 2.66 14.04
C CYS A 265 -9.86 1.76 13.60
N ILE A 266 -8.66 2.32 13.68
CA ILE A 266 -7.38 1.62 13.59
C ILE A 266 -6.73 1.72 14.97
N VAL A 267 -6.42 0.58 15.58
CA VAL A 267 -5.70 0.52 16.87
C VAL A 267 -4.36 -0.11 16.61
N ASP A 268 -3.28 0.65 16.80
CA ASP A 268 -1.91 0.20 16.58
C ASP A 268 -1.47 -0.81 17.66
N LYS A 269 -0.28 -1.39 17.47
CA LYS A 269 0.24 -2.53 18.22
C LYS A 269 0.28 -2.28 19.72
N GLU A 270 0.20 -3.34 20.51
CA GLU A 270 0.38 -3.34 21.98
C GLU A 270 -0.60 -2.48 22.80
N VAL A 271 -1.57 -1.80 22.17
CA VAL A 271 -2.53 -0.95 22.86
C VAL A 271 -3.48 -1.79 23.74
N VAL A 272 -3.69 -1.33 24.97
CA VAL A 272 -4.66 -1.89 25.91
C VAL A 272 -5.85 -0.96 26.04
N ILE A 273 -6.97 -1.31 25.43
CA ILE A 273 -8.24 -0.60 25.54
C ILE A 273 -8.89 -0.99 26.88
N PRO A 274 -9.19 -0.03 27.78
CA PRO A 274 -9.72 -0.36 29.10
C PRO A 274 -11.18 -0.83 29.04
N PRO A 275 -11.68 -1.52 30.09
CA PRO A 275 -13.06 -1.96 30.15
C PRO A 275 -14.05 -0.80 29.95
N GLY A 276 -15.08 -1.03 29.14
CA GLY A 276 -16.15 -0.07 28.87
C GLY A 276 -15.78 1.14 27.99
N GLU A 277 -14.54 1.26 27.53
CA GLU A 277 -14.14 2.37 26.64
C GLU A 277 -14.86 2.32 25.30
N THR A 278 -15.08 3.49 24.71
CA THR A 278 -15.77 3.65 23.42
C THR A 278 -14.88 4.39 22.44
N LEU A 279 -14.72 3.85 21.22
CA LEU A 279 -14.04 4.51 20.10
C LEU A 279 -14.96 4.51 18.86
N GLY A 280 -15.05 5.64 18.18
CA GLY A 280 -15.85 5.83 16.96
C GLY A 280 -17.34 6.05 17.20
N TYR A 281 -17.73 6.39 18.44
CA TYR A 281 -19.11 6.70 18.82
C TYR A 281 -19.31 8.18 19.14
N ASP A 282 -18.29 8.85 19.69
CA ASP A 282 -18.27 10.28 19.95
C ASP A 282 -17.01 10.86 19.30
N LEU A 283 -17.15 11.27 18.03
CA LEU A 283 -16.02 11.76 17.24
C LEU A 283 -15.41 13.05 17.81
N ALA A 284 -16.17 13.83 18.58
CA ALA A 284 -15.62 15.02 19.23
C ALA A 284 -14.70 14.63 20.39
N ARG A 285 -15.12 13.67 21.22
CA ARG A 285 -14.27 13.09 22.26
C ARG A 285 -13.06 12.36 21.67
N ASP A 286 -13.25 11.63 20.57
CA ASP A 286 -12.18 10.87 19.93
C ASP A 286 -11.15 11.82 19.28
N ALA A 287 -11.58 12.86 18.56
CA ALA A 287 -10.68 13.84 17.95
C ALA A 287 -9.89 14.66 18.98
N ALA A 288 -10.38 14.80 20.21
CA ALA A 288 -9.65 15.45 21.29
C ALA A 288 -8.49 14.58 21.83
N ARG A 289 -8.51 13.26 21.55
CA ARG A 289 -7.57 12.28 22.10
C ARG A 289 -6.68 11.63 21.05
N PHE A 290 -7.18 11.53 19.83
CA PHE A 290 -6.64 10.67 18.77
C PHE A 290 -6.66 11.39 17.42
N THR A 291 -5.89 10.84 16.48
CA THR A 291 -5.98 11.26 15.09
C THR A 291 -7.29 10.78 14.51
N LEU A 292 -7.99 11.68 13.80
CA LEU A 292 -9.20 11.38 13.05
C LEU A 292 -8.91 11.59 11.56
N SER A 293 -9.19 10.58 10.73
CA SER A 293 -9.11 10.72 9.28
C SER A 293 -10.24 11.59 8.73
N ASP A 294 -10.17 11.98 7.46
CA ASP A 294 -11.17 12.84 6.83
C ASP A 294 -12.55 12.16 6.77
N ASN A 295 -12.59 10.83 6.61
CA ASN A 295 -13.85 10.08 6.65
C ASN A 295 -14.25 9.66 8.07
N GLY A 296 -13.53 10.07 9.11
CA GLY A 296 -13.88 9.79 10.51
C GLY A 296 -13.41 8.44 11.03
N ILE A 297 -12.27 7.92 10.54
CA ILE A 297 -11.59 6.76 11.10
C ILE A 297 -10.72 7.22 12.28
N VAL A 298 -10.99 6.68 13.47
CA VAL A 298 -10.22 6.99 14.69
C VAL A 298 -8.94 6.17 14.71
N VAL A 299 -7.79 6.80 14.93
CA VAL A 299 -6.48 6.11 14.97
C VAL A 299 -5.81 6.26 16.32
N VAL A 300 -5.65 5.13 17.02
CA VAL A 300 -4.98 5.05 18.33
C VAL A 300 -3.52 4.59 18.11
N PRO A 301 -2.51 5.39 18.50
CA PRO A 301 -1.10 5.05 18.28
C PRO A 301 -0.55 4.02 19.29
N GLU A 302 0.53 3.32 18.91
CA GLU A 302 1.12 2.15 19.61
C GLU A 302 1.43 2.41 21.10
N GLU A 303 1.82 3.63 21.45
CA GLU A 303 2.21 3.98 22.82
C GLU A 303 1.11 4.64 23.65
N TYR A 304 -0.13 4.73 23.12
CA TYR A 304 -1.20 5.40 23.85
C TYR A 304 -1.60 4.62 25.11
N ARG A 305 -1.60 5.32 26.25
CA ARG A 305 -2.07 4.80 27.53
C ARG A 305 -3.33 5.52 27.93
N PHE A 306 -4.40 4.76 28.13
CA PHE A 306 -5.66 5.28 28.64
C PHE A 306 -5.49 5.61 30.13
N GLU A 307 -5.96 6.78 30.53
CA GLU A 307 -6.01 7.23 31.94
C GLU A 307 -7.15 6.57 32.71
#